data_AF-A0A612MV61-F1
#
_entry.id   AF-A0A612MV61-F1
#
_cell.length_a   1.000
_cell.length_b   1.000
_cell.length_c   1.000
_cell.angle_alpha   90.00
_cell.angle_beta   90.00
_cell.angle_gamma   90.00
#
_symmetry.space_group_name_H-M   'P 1'
#
loop_
_entity.id
_entity.type
_entity.pdbx_description
1 polymer ?
#
loop_
_entity_poly.entity_id
_entity_poly.type
_entity_poly.pdbx_seq_one_letter_code
_entity_poly.pdbx_strand_id
1 'polypeptide(L)'
;MKSRYLLFFLPLIVAKYTSASTVQPFHSPEESVNSQFYLPPPPGNDDPAFRYDKETYFKGYAIKGSPRWKQAAEDADISVENIARIFSPVVGAKINPKDTPETWNMLKNLLTMGGYYATASAKKYYMRTRPFVLFNHSTCRPEDENTLRKDGSYPSGHTAYGTLLALVLSEARPERAQELARRGWEFGQSRVICGAHWQSDVDAGRYVGAVEFARLQTIPAFQKSLAKVREELNDKNNLLSKEDHPKLNY
;
A
#
# COMPACT_ATOMS: atom_id res chain seq x y z
N MET A 1 -38.70 -38.47 52.39
CA MET A 1 -38.71 -37.86 51.04
C MET A 1 -37.27 -37.67 50.59
N LYS A 2 -36.74 -38.51 49.68
CA LYS A 2 -35.40 -38.33 49.09
C LYS A 2 -35.56 -37.80 47.67
N SER A 3 -35.21 -36.53 47.47
CA SER A 3 -35.25 -35.87 46.17
C SER A 3 -34.06 -36.32 45.31
N ARG A 4 -34.32 -36.78 44.08
CA ARG A 4 -33.31 -37.10 43.08
C ARG A 4 -33.13 -35.88 42.18
N TYR A 5 -31.94 -35.27 42.19
CA TYR A 5 -31.58 -34.25 41.19
C TYR A 5 -30.98 -34.95 39.96
N LEU A 6 -31.64 -34.83 38.81
CA LEU A 6 -31.06 -35.15 37.51
C LEU A 6 -30.16 -33.98 37.07
N LEU A 7 -28.87 -34.24 36.90
CA LEU A 7 -27.93 -33.32 36.27
C LEU A 7 -27.94 -33.57 34.75
N PHE A 8 -28.45 -32.60 33.98
CA PHE A 8 -28.28 -32.56 32.52
C PHE A 8 -26.91 -31.97 32.18
N PHE A 9 -26.04 -32.76 31.57
CA PHE A 9 -24.80 -32.26 30.95
C PHE A 9 -25.15 -31.72 29.55
N LEU A 10 -25.09 -30.39 29.38
CA LEU A 10 -25.00 -29.78 28.05
C LEU A 10 -23.53 -29.84 27.59
N PRO A 11 -23.22 -30.38 26.39
CA PRO A 11 -21.87 -30.32 25.87
C PRO A 11 -21.54 -28.87 25.45
N LEU A 12 -20.49 -28.30 26.03
CA LEU A 12 -19.88 -27.06 25.54
C LEU A 12 -19.32 -27.31 24.13
N ILE A 13 -19.96 -26.74 23.11
CA ILE A 13 -19.38 -26.63 21.78
C ILE A 13 -18.31 -25.54 21.85
N VAL A 14 -17.05 -25.93 21.93
CA VAL A 14 -15.92 -25.02 21.78
C VAL A 14 -15.79 -24.68 20.29
N ALA A 15 -16.35 -23.54 19.88
CA ALA A 15 -16.09 -22.98 18.57
C ALA A 15 -14.58 -22.67 18.46
N LYS A 16 -13.87 -23.43 17.62
CA LYS A 16 -12.49 -23.11 17.24
C LYS A 16 -12.52 -21.83 16.41
N TYR A 17 -12.25 -20.70 17.05
CA TYR A 17 -11.88 -19.49 16.33
C TYR A 17 -10.53 -19.75 15.65
N THR A 18 -10.52 -19.92 14.33
CA THR A 18 -9.30 -19.93 13.55
C THR A 18 -8.71 -18.52 13.59
N SER A 19 -7.65 -18.34 14.36
CA SER A 19 -6.81 -17.14 14.28
C SER A 19 -6.39 -16.94 12.83
N ALA A 20 -6.64 -15.76 12.27
CA ALA A 20 -6.15 -15.41 10.94
C ALA A 20 -4.64 -15.70 10.87
N SER A 21 -4.24 -16.62 9.98
CA SER A 21 -2.84 -16.97 9.81
C SER A 21 -2.05 -15.73 9.38
N THR A 22 -1.08 -15.32 10.19
CA THR A 22 -0.14 -14.25 9.83
C THR A 22 0.62 -14.66 8.57
N VAL A 23 0.59 -13.80 7.54
CA VAL A 23 1.35 -14.04 6.31
C VAL A 23 2.84 -13.92 6.64
N GLN A 24 3.61 -14.97 6.37
CA GLN A 24 5.06 -14.94 6.58
C GLN A 24 5.71 -13.93 5.62
N PRO A 25 6.47 -12.95 6.13
CA PRO A 25 7.18 -11.98 5.29
C PRO A 25 8.16 -12.65 4.31
N PHE A 26 8.38 -12.07 3.13
CA PHE A 26 9.32 -12.65 2.16
C PHE A 26 10.78 -12.61 2.63
N HIS A 27 11.16 -11.63 3.43
CA HIS A 27 12.47 -11.51 4.09
C HIS A 27 12.35 -10.75 5.42
N SER A 28 13.43 -10.76 6.20
CA SER A 28 13.48 -10.00 7.46
C SER A 28 13.68 -8.49 7.22
N PRO A 29 13.43 -7.61 8.22
CA PRO A 29 13.67 -6.18 8.07
C PRO A 29 15.09 -5.83 7.61
N GLU A 30 16.10 -6.54 8.11
CA GLU A 30 17.53 -6.31 7.86
C GLU A 30 17.95 -6.67 6.43
N GLU A 31 17.16 -7.49 5.76
CA GLU A 31 17.40 -7.91 4.38
C GLU A 31 16.93 -6.87 3.35
N SER A 32 16.18 -5.85 3.77
CA SER A 32 15.81 -4.70 2.92
C SER A 32 17.05 -3.87 2.62
N VAL A 33 17.13 -3.29 1.41
CA VAL A 33 18.22 -2.38 1.08
C VAL A 33 18.11 -1.12 1.96
N ASN A 34 19.20 -0.73 2.61
CA ASN A 34 19.21 0.37 3.58
C ASN A 34 18.87 1.72 2.92
N SER A 35 17.63 2.20 3.07
CA SER A 35 17.17 3.46 2.46
C SER A 35 17.89 4.71 2.95
N GLN A 36 18.35 4.74 4.19
CA GLN A 36 19.20 5.82 4.69
C GLN A 36 20.51 5.94 3.91
N PHE A 37 21.04 4.83 3.39
CA PHE A 37 22.32 4.82 2.70
C PHE A 37 22.23 5.41 1.28
N TYR A 38 21.17 5.08 0.54
CA TYR A 38 21.08 5.46 -0.88
C TYR A 38 20.20 6.67 -1.17
N LEU A 39 19.30 7.06 -0.26
CA LEU A 39 18.49 8.27 -0.46
C LEU A 39 19.28 9.52 -0.05
N PRO A 40 19.14 10.63 -0.78
CA PRO A 40 19.62 11.91 -0.30
C PRO A 40 18.81 12.34 0.93
N PRO A 41 19.32 13.30 1.73
CA PRO A 41 18.50 13.98 2.72
C PRO A 41 17.27 14.63 2.05
N PRO A 42 16.14 14.77 2.77
CA PRO A 42 14.99 15.49 2.24
C PRO A 42 15.34 16.97 2.01
N PRO A 43 14.63 17.67 1.09
CA PRO A 43 14.85 19.09 0.84
C PRO A 43 14.81 19.96 2.10
N GLY A 44 15.81 20.81 2.26
CA GLY A 44 15.93 21.79 3.34
C GLY A 44 15.07 23.04 3.10
N ASN A 45 14.97 23.90 4.11
CA ASN A 45 14.03 25.03 4.12
C ASN A 45 14.19 26.02 2.96
N ASP A 46 15.44 26.26 2.53
CA ASP A 46 15.78 27.22 1.48
C ASP A 46 15.92 26.56 0.10
N ASP A 47 15.77 25.23 0.01
CA ASP A 47 15.93 24.51 -1.24
C ASP A 47 14.81 24.82 -2.25
N PRO A 48 15.13 24.94 -3.55
CA PRO A 48 14.12 25.06 -4.59
C PRO A 48 13.14 23.88 -4.59
N ALA A 49 13.62 22.67 -4.27
CA ALA A 49 12.79 21.49 -4.15
C ALA A 49 11.76 21.63 -3.01
N PHE A 50 12.11 22.26 -1.88
CA PHE A 50 11.14 22.47 -0.80
C PHE A 50 10.12 23.57 -1.13
N ARG A 51 10.50 24.56 -1.96
CA ARG A 51 9.51 25.51 -2.52
C ARG A 51 8.48 24.77 -3.37
N TYR A 52 8.91 23.87 -4.25
CA TYR A 52 8.01 23.04 -5.04
C TYR A 52 7.14 22.09 -4.20
N ASP A 53 7.69 21.50 -3.13
CA ASP A 53 6.92 20.71 -2.15
C ASP A 53 5.76 21.52 -1.55
N LYS A 54 6.00 22.77 -1.17
CA LYS A 54 4.95 23.65 -0.63
C LYS A 54 3.92 24.02 -1.69
N GLU A 55 4.35 24.37 -2.90
CA GLU A 55 3.43 24.71 -4.00
C GLU A 55 2.51 23.55 -4.36
N THR A 56 3.04 22.34 -4.47
CA THR A 56 2.25 21.13 -4.78
C THR A 56 1.31 20.77 -3.64
N TYR A 57 1.74 20.91 -2.39
CA TYR A 57 0.87 20.78 -1.23
C TYR A 57 -0.33 21.74 -1.29
N PHE A 58 -0.09 23.04 -1.50
CA PHE A 58 -1.18 24.02 -1.54
C PHE A 58 -2.10 23.81 -2.74
N LYS A 59 -1.58 23.43 -3.91
CA LYS A 59 -2.40 23.04 -5.08
C LYS A 59 -3.30 21.84 -4.76
N GLY A 60 -2.76 20.83 -4.08
CA GLY A 60 -3.53 19.65 -3.63
C GLY A 60 -4.61 20.01 -2.61
N TYR A 61 -4.28 20.88 -1.65
CA TYR A 61 -5.22 21.32 -0.62
C TYR A 61 -6.35 22.20 -1.19
N ALA A 62 -6.07 23.02 -2.19
CA ALA A 62 -7.04 23.92 -2.82
C ALA A 62 -8.19 23.18 -3.52
N ILE A 63 -8.01 21.90 -3.88
CA ILE A 63 -9.06 21.08 -4.52
C ILE A 63 -9.83 20.19 -3.53
N LYS A 64 -9.79 20.50 -2.23
CA LYS A 64 -10.52 19.77 -1.18
C LYS A 64 -12.00 19.62 -1.53
N GLY A 65 -12.53 18.40 -1.41
CA GLY A 65 -13.92 18.06 -1.74
C GLY A 65 -14.20 17.73 -3.21
N SER A 66 -13.27 18.02 -4.12
CA SER A 66 -13.37 17.65 -5.54
C SER A 66 -13.40 16.12 -5.75
N PRO A 67 -13.81 15.62 -6.93
CA PRO A 67 -13.72 14.20 -7.26
C PRO A 67 -12.31 13.63 -7.08
N ARG A 68 -11.26 14.38 -7.47
CA ARG A 68 -9.87 13.94 -7.32
C ARG A 68 -9.43 13.87 -5.86
N TRP A 69 -9.95 14.74 -4.99
CA TRP A 69 -9.74 14.67 -3.54
C TRP A 69 -10.41 13.44 -2.93
N LYS A 70 -11.64 13.10 -3.37
CA LYS A 70 -12.33 11.89 -2.92
C LYS A 70 -11.56 10.63 -3.31
N GLN A 71 -11.07 10.55 -4.55
CA GLN A 71 -10.15 9.48 -4.95
C GLN A 71 -8.87 9.47 -4.10
N ALA A 72 -8.31 10.63 -3.75
CA ALA A 72 -7.15 10.68 -2.86
C ALA A 72 -7.44 10.13 -1.46
N ALA A 73 -8.65 10.32 -0.94
CA ALA A 73 -9.11 9.76 0.33
C ALA A 73 -9.30 8.25 0.26
N GLU A 74 -9.87 7.74 -0.83
CA GLU A 74 -9.94 6.29 -1.08
C GLU A 74 -8.54 5.67 -1.19
N ASP A 75 -7.65 6.29 -1.95
CA ASP A 75 -6.24 5.87 -2.09
C ASP A 75 -5.45 5.98 -0.78
N ALA A 76 -5.98 6.74 0.19
CA ALA A 76 -5.29 6.93 1.45
C ALA A 76 -5.37 5.71 2.37
N ASP A 77 -6.42 4.89 2.20
CA ASP A 77 -6.62 3.64 2.94
C ASP A 77 -5.81 2.49 2.32
N ILE A 78 -4.86 1.96 3.08
CA ILE A 78 -4.01 0.83 2.67
C ILE A 78 -4.46 -0.52 3.25
N SER A 79 -5.70 -0.60 3.75
CA SER A 79 -6.32 -1.89 4.05
C SER A 79 -6.31 -2.80 2.81
N VAL A 80 -6.06 -4.09 2.99
CA VAL A 80 -5.95 -5.03 1.87
C VAL A 80 -7.25 -5.11 1.08
N GLU A 81 -8.39 -4.95 1.75
CA GLU A 81 -9.72 -4.86 1.15
C GLU A 81 -9.81 -3.69 0.16
N ASN A 82 -9.37 -2.50 0.58
CA ASN A 82 -9.41 -1.32 -0.27
C ASN A 82 -8.41 -1.41 -1.42
N ILE A 83 -7.20 -1.92 -1.18
CA ILE A 83 -6.20 -2.10 -2.23
C ILE A 83 -6.66 -3.12 -3.27
N ALA A 84 -7.22 -4.25 -2.84
CA ALA A 84 -7.80 -5.25 -3.74
C ALA A 84 -8.91 -4.62 -4.61
N ARG A 85 -9.81 -3.85 -4.01
CA ARG A 85 -10.88 -3.11 -4.72
C ARG A 85 -10.31 -2.16 -5.77
N ILE A 86 -9.26 -1.40 -5.43
CA ILE A 86 -8.65 -0.40 -6.31
C ILE A 86 -7.93 -1.06 -7.50
N PHE A 87 -7.16 -2.12 -7.25
CA PHE A 87 -6.29 -2.72 -8.27
C PHE A 87 -6.96 -3.82 -9.09
N SER A 88 -8.01 -4.47 -8.58
CA SER A 88 -8.76 -5.51 -9.30
C SER A 88 -9.23 -5.08 -10.71
N PRO A 89 -9.92 -3.94 -10.91
CA PRO A 89 -10.32 -3.50 -12.25
C PRO A 89 -9.12 -3.06 -13.10
N VAL A 90 -8.03 -2.56 -12.49
CA VAL A 90 -6.82 -2.12 -13.20
C VAL A 90 -6.10 -3.34 -13.80
N VAL A 91 -5.87 -4.36 -12.97
CA VAL A 91 -5.24 -5.63 -13.39
C VAL A 91 -6.20 -6.51 -14.21
N GLY A 92 -7.51 -6.23 -14.19
CA GLY A 92 -8.51 -6.93 -15.00
C GLY A 92 -8.83 -8.34 -14.49
N ALA A 93 -8.73 -8.57 -13.18
CA ALA A 93 -9.05 -9.85 -12.53
C ALA A 93 -9.58 -9.62 -11.11
N LYS A 94 -10.43 -10.53 -10.64
CA LYS A 94 -10.89 -10.57 -9.24
C LYS A 94 -9.68 -10.64 -8.31
N ILE A 95 -9.72 -9.88 -7.22
CA ILE A 95 -8.78 -10.02 -6.12
C ILE A 95 -9.56 -10.19 -4.82
N ASN A 96 -9.60 -11.41 -4.29
CA ASN A 96 -10.27 -11.69 -3.01
C ASN A 96 -9.68 -12.95 -2.34
N PRO A 97 -9.93 -13.18 -1.03
CA PRO A 97 -9.34 -14.30 -0.29
C PRO A 97 -9.73 -15.69 -0.79
N LYS A 98 -10.82 -15.81 -1.56
CA LYS A 98 -11.38 -17.10 -2.00
C LYS A 98 -10.86 -17.49 -3.39
N ASP A 99 -10.98 -16.57 -4.34
CA ASP A 99 -10.71 -16.84 -5.76
C ASP A 99 -9.22 -16.64 -6.11
N THR A 100 -8.53 -15.75 -5.39
CA THR A 100 -7.11 -15.43 -5.58
C THR A 100 -6.36 -15.34 -4.24
N PRO A 101 -6.31 -16.44 -3.46
CA PRO A 101 -5.74 -16.43 -2.12
C PRO A 101 -4.25 -16.06 -2.08
N GLU A 102 -3.45 -16.47 -3.06
CA GLU A 102 -2.03 -16.10 -3.11
C GLU A 102 -1.87 -14.62 -3.45
N THR A 103 -2.65 -14.09 -4.38
CA THR A 103 -2.67 -12.65 -4.69
C THR A 103 -3.08 -11.83 -3.47
N TRP A 104 -4.08 -12.27 -2.72
CA TRP A 104 -4.47 -11.63 -1.46
C TRP A 104 -3.34 -11.62 -0.43
N ASN A 105 -2.59 -12.72 -0.33
CA ASN A 105 -1.41 -12.80 0.54
C ASN A 105 -0.26 -11.92 0.05
N MET A 106 -0.04 -11.86 -1.26
CA MET A 106 0.95 -10.98 -1.90
C MET A 106 0.65 -9.51 -1.56
N LEU A 107 -0.60 -9.04 -1.66
CA LEU A 107 -0.95 -7.65 -1.31
C LEU A 107 -0.54 -7.28 0.12
N LYS A 108 -0.77 -8.19 1.09
CA LYS A 108 -0.39 -8.00 2.49
C LYS A 108 1.13 -8.03 2.67
N ASN A 109 1.81 -8.98 2.01
CA ASN A 109 3.25 -9.13 2.13
C ASN A 109 4.00 -7.91 1.57
N LEU A 110 3.61 -7.44 0.38
CA LEU A 110 4.21 -6.25 -0.25
C LEU A 110 4.01 -4.97 0.58
N LEU A 111 2.94 -4.88 1.38
CA LEU A 111 2.78 -3.77 2.31
C LEU A 111 3.86 -3.81 3.40
N THR A 112 4.14 -4.99 3.97
CA THR A 112 5.25 -5.21 4.90
C THR A 112 6.60 -4.87 4.25
N MET A 113 6.86 -5.41 3.06
CA MET A 113 8.15 -5.25 2.37
C MET A 113 8.39 -3.78 1.96
N GLY A 114 7.52 -3.22 1.12
CA GLY A 114 7.71 -1.88 0.57
C GLY A 114 7.24 -0.74 1.48
N GLY A 115 6.12 -0.95 2.18
CA GLY A 115 5.51 0.10 3.01
C GLY A 115 6.23 0.32 4.33
N TYR A 116 6.73 -0.75 4.95
CA TYR A 116 7.37 -0.71 6.26
C TYR A 116 8.88 -0.95 6.19
N TYR A 117 9.34 -2.13 5.77
CA TYR A 117 10.75 -2.50 5.92
C TYR A 117 11.68 -1.65 5.03
N ALA A 118 11.35 -1.51 3.75
CA ALA A 118 12.20 -0.77 2.79
C ALA A 118 12.37 0.71 3.14
N THR A 119 11.42 1.33 3.85
CA THR A 119 11.48 2.76 4.21
C THR A 119 11.97 3.04 5.63
N ALA A 120 12.11 2.00 6.46
CA ALA A 120 12.26 2.15 7.91
C ALA A 120 13.50 2.97 8.33
N SER A 121 14.67 2.68 7.75
CA SER A 121 15.92 3.32 8.20
C SER A 121 15.96 4.82 7.89
N ALA A 122 15.59 5.23 6.66
CA ALA A 122 15.50 6.63 6.30
C ALA A 122 14.44 7.39 7.12
N LYS A 123 13.25 6.79 7.33
CA LYS A 123 12.19 7.39 8.15
C LYS A 123 12.65 7.67 9.57
N LYS A 124 13.26 6.67 10.21
CA LYS A 124 13.79 6.78 11.57
C LYS A 124 14.92 7.80 11.67
N TYR A 125 15.75 7.90 10.63
CA TYR A 125 16.90 8.80 10.62
C TYR A 125 16.49 10.28 10.44
N TYR A 126 15.64 10.58 9.46
CA TYR A 126 15.31 11.97 9.12
C TYR A 126 14.12 12.53 9.90
N MET A 127 13.16 11.69 10.32
CA MET A 127 11.96 12.10 11.08
C MET A 127 11.26 13.36 10.52
N ARG A 128 11.20 13.48 9.18
CA ARG A 128 10.69 14.67 8.49
C ARG A 128 9.25 14.98 8.88
N THR A 129 8.95 16.23 9.24
CA THR A 129 7.59 16.71 9.51
C THR A 129 6.71 16.63 8.26
N ARG A 130 5.47 16.17 8.43
CA ARG A 130 4.48 16.05 7.34
C ARG A 130 3.83 17.40 6.99
N PRO A 131 3.30 17.58 5.76
CA PRO A 131 2.71 18.84 5.34
C PRO A 131 1.55 19.33 6.22
N PHE A 132 0.57 18.46 6.49
CA PHE A 132 -0.59 18.82 7.32
C PHE A 132 -0.20 19.23 8.75
N VAL A 133 0.91 18.70 9.27
CA VAL A 133 1.44 19.08 10.59
C VAL A 133 2.07 20.47 10.50
N LEU A 134 2.92 20.73 9.50
CA LEU A 134 3.60 22.01 9.34
C LEU A 134 2.61 23.17 9.14
N PHE A 135 1.53 22.93 8.39
CA PHE A 135 0.54 23.95 8.06
C PHE A 135 -0.72 23.92 8.94
N ASN A 136 -0.74 23.12 10.01
CA ASN A 136 -1.88 23.03 10.95
C ASN A 136 -3.22 22.74 10.25
N HIS A 137 -3.22 21.86 9.25
CA HIS A 137 -4.40 21.41 8.52
C HIS A 137 -4.75 19.96 8.87
N SER A 138 -5.97 19.52 8.51
CA SER A 138 -6.30 18.09 8.43
C SER A 138 -5.97 17.51 7.06
N THR A 139 -5.72 16.21 7.00
CA THR A 139 -5.55 15.44 5.75
C THR A 139 -6.90 15.11 5.10
N CYS A 140 -6.86 14.44 3.94
CA CYS A 140 -8.05 13.84 3.35
C CYS A 140 -8.57 12.59 4.08
N ARG A 141 -7.80 12.08 5.07
CA ARG A 141 -8.13 10.90 5.87
C ARG A 141 -7.77 11.12 7.36
N PRO A 142 -8.57 11.92 8.09
CA PRO A 142 -8.28 12.33 9.47
C PRO A 142 -8.06 11.17 10.46
N GLU A 143 -8.69 10.03 10.24
CA GLU A 143 -8.61 8.83 11.08
C GLU A 143 -7.17 8.28 11.21
N ASP A 144 -6.31 8.53 10.21
CA ASP A 144 -4.92 8.05 10.22
C ASP A 144 -3.94 9.06 10.83
N GLU A 145 -4.36 10.31 11.09
CA GLU A 145 -3.45 11.40 11.46
C GLU A 145 -2.67 11.12 12.74
N ASN A 146 -3.31 10.50 13.75
CA ASN A 146 -2.67 10.19 15.02
C ASN A 146 -1.48 9.24 14.88
N THR A 147 -1.59 8.28 13.95
CA THR A 147 -0.51 7.36 13.60
C THR A 147 0.55 8.09 12.79
N LEU A 148 0.14 8.87 11.78
CA LEU A 148 1.05 9.58 10.89
C LEU A 148 1.89 10.66 11.60
N ARG A 149 1.37 11.31 12.64
CA ARG A 149 2.12 12.29 13.46
C ARG A 149 3.32 11.68 14.19
N LYS A 150 3.33 10.36 14.40
CA LYS A 150 4.39 9.62 15.11
C LYS A 150 5.41 8.98 14.17
N ASP A 151 5.23 9.11 12.85
CA ASP A 151 6.07 8.49 11.82
C ASP A 151 6.64 9.52 10.84
N GLY A 152 7.93 9.41 10.53
CA GLY A 152 8.63 10.32 9.61
C GLY A 152 8.03 10.34 8.21
N SER A 153 7.96 11.52 7.58
CA SER A 153 7.36 11.67 6.25
C SER A 153 8.22 11.09 5.12
N TYR A 154 9.55 11.11 5.26
CA TYR A 154 10.49 10.81 4.19
C TYR A 154 11.19 9.45 4.38
N PRO A 155 11.19 8.56 3.36
CA PRO A 155 10.37 8.60 2.15
C PRO A 155 8.92 8.15 2.41
N SER A 156 8.04 8.29 1.42
CA SER A 156 6.65 7.85 1.53
C SER A 156 6.52 6.32 1.42
N GLY A 157 6.25 5.65 2.55
CA GLY A 157 5.94 4.20 2.59
C GLY A 157 4.70 3.82 1.77
N HIS A 158 3.66 4.65 1.77
CA HIS A 158 2.48 4.42 0.95
C HIS A 158 2.81 4.43 -0.55
N THR A 159 3.71 5.32 -0.97
CA THR A 159 4.14 5.40 -2.36
C THR A 159 5.09 4.26 -2.72
N ALA A 160 5.99 3.87 -1.82
CA ALA A 160 6.85 2.71 -2.00
C ALA A 160 6.03 1.42 -2.19
N TYR A 161 5.03 1.21 -1.34
CA TYR A 161 4.08 0.12 -1.47
C TYR A 161 3.30 0.16 -2.80
N GLY A 162 2.67 1.29 -3.13
CA GLY A 162 1.88 1.42 -4.37
C GLY A 162 2.70 1.22 -5.64
N THR A 163 3.96 1.69 -5.64
CA THR A 163 4.91 1.49 -6.74
C THR A 163 5.33 0.03 -6.86
N LEU A 164 5.72 -0.58 -5.73
CA LEU A 164 6.09 -2.00 -5.68
C LEU A 164 4.93 -2.88 -6.17
N LEU A 165 3.72 -2.62 -5.70
CA LEU A 165 2.53 -3.36 -6.12
C LEU A 165 2.27 -3.23 -7.62
N ALA A 166 2.35 -2.03 -8.18
CA ALA A 166 2.18 -1.81 -9.62
C ALA A 166 3.23 -2.58 -10.45
N LEU A 167 4.48 -2.62 -10.00
CA LEU A 167 5.56 -3.37 -10.67
C LEU A 167 5.30 -4.89 -10.61
N VAL A 168 4.98 -5.43 -9.44
CA VAL A 168 4.71 -6.87 -9.27
C VAL A 168 3.49 -7.31 -10.08
N LEU A 169 2.41 -6.54 -10.07
CA LEU A 169 1.22 -6.85 -10.89
C LEU A 169 1.51 -6.73 -12.38
N SER A 170 2.40 -5.82 -12.80
CA SER A 170 2.82 -5.69 -14.20
C SER A 170 3.65 -6.91 -14.64
N GLU A 171 4.44 -7.49 -13.74
CA GLU A 171 5.18 -8.74 -14.01
C GLU A 171 4.24 -9.96 -14.05
N ALA A 172 3.14 -9.94 -13.29
CA ALA A 172 2.14 -11.00 -13.29
C ALA A 172 1.20 -10.94 -14.52
N ARG A 173 0.86 -9.74 -14.99
CA ARG A 173 -0.02 -9.48 -16.14
C ARG A 173 0.51 -8.35 -17.04
N PRO A 174 1.53 -8.62 -17.86
CA PRO A 174 2.23 -7.61 -18.65
C PRO A 174 1.36 -6.88 -19.68
N GLU A 175 0.26 -7.49 -20.12
CA GLU A 175 -0.72 -6.85 -21.01
C GLU A 175 -1.53 -5.73 -20.35
N ARG A 176 -1.42 -5.58 -19.02
CA ARG A 176 -2.03 -4.49 -18.23
C ARG A 176 -0.99 -3.51 -17.67
N ALA A 177 0.28 -3.62 -18.11
CA ALA A 177 1.38 -2.87 -17.53
C ALA A 177 1.23 -1.34 -17.66
N GLN A 178 0.67 -0.85 -18.78
CA GLN A 178 0.46 0.60 -18.95
C GLN A 178 -0.57 1.16 -17.95
N GLU A 179 -1.64 0.42 -17.68
CA GLU A 179 -2.67 0.81 -16.72
C GLU A 179 -2.15 0.75 -15.29
N LEU A 180 -1.39 -0.29 -14.97
CA LEU A 180 -0.76 -0.47 -13.67
C LEU A 180 0.30 0.61 -13.41
N ALA A 181 1.13 0.95 -14.40
CA ALA A 181 2.11 2.03 -14.31
C ALA A 181 1.44 3.38 -14.04
N ARG A 182 0.38 3.72 -14.80
CA ARG A 182 -0.40 4.95 -14.56
C ARG A 182 -1.00 4.95 -13.16
N ARG A 183 -1.60 3.83 -12.74
CA ARG A 183 -2.24 3.74 -11.43
C ARG A 183 -1.25 3.90 -10.28
N GLY A 184 -0.07 3.28 -10.38
CA GLY A 184 1.01 3.43 -9.41
C GLY A 184 1.49 4.87 -9.29
N TRP A 185 1.62 5.59 -10.42
CA TRP A 185 1.94 7.02 -10.41
C TRP A 185 0.87 7.84 -9.67
N GLU A 186 -0.41 7.64 -10.01
CA GLU A 186 -1.56 8.32 -9.41
C GLU A 186 -1.70 8.05 -7.91
N PHE A 187 -1.36 6.84 -7.46
CA PHE A 187 -1.38 6.46 -6.04
C PHE A 187 -0.42 7.32 -5.21
N GLY A 188 0.78 7.59 -5.73
CA GLY A 188 1.72 8.54 -5.12
C GLY A 188 1.17 9.96 -5.12
N GLN A 189 0.60 10.42 -6.25
CA GLN A 189 0.00 11.77 -6.34
C GLN A 189 -1.16 11.98 -5.37
N SER A 190 -1.95 10.93 -5.10
CA SER A 190 -3.00 10.96 -4.09
C SER A 190 -2.45 11.31 -2.71
N ARG A 191 -1.21 10.93 -2.37
CA ARG A 191 -0.61 11.26 -1.06
C ARG A 191 -0.23 12.72 -0.90
N VAL A 192 0.15 13.39 -1.99
CA VAL A 192 0.38 14.84 -2.03
C VAL A 192 -0.95 15.58 -1.87
N ILE A 193 -1.95 15.20 -2.67
CA ILE A 193 -3.29 15.81 -2.61
C ILE A 193 -3.92 15.61 -1.24
N CYS A 194 -3.76 14.43 -0.63
CA CYS A 194 -4.26 14.15 0.71
C CYS A 194 -3.58 14.98 1.81
N GLY A 195 -2.44 15.62 1.52
CA GLY A 195 -1.69 16.45 2.46
C GLY A 195 -0.83 15.68 3.47
N ALA A 196 -0.68 14.36 3.29
CA ALA A 196 0.06 13.49 4.22
C ALA A 196 1.57 13.39 3.92
N HIS A 197 1.96 13.72 2.68
CA HIS A 197 3.33 13.63 2.18
C HIS A 197 3.66 14.80 1.25
N TRP A 198 4.92 15.22 1.27
CA TRP A 198 5.51 16.15 0.30
C TRP A 198 5.72 15.45 -1.05
N GLN A 199 5.83 16.22 -2.13
CA GLN A 199 6.10 15.66 -3.46
C GLN A 199 7.45 14.92 -3.48
N SER A 200 8.47 15.46 -2.83
CA SER A 200 9.78 14.80 -2.71
C SER A 200 9.76 13.50 -1.90
N ASP A 201 8.85 13.34 -0.91
CA ASP A 201 8.68 12.06 -0.21
C ASP A 201 8.08 10.99 -1.15
N VAL A 202 7.17 11.42 -2.01
CA VAL A 202 6.52 10.58 -3.02
C VAL A 202 7.53 10.17 -4.08
N ASP A 203 8.35 11.09 -4.57
CA ASP A 203 9.39 10.79 -5.55
C ASP A 203 10.43 9.80 -5.01
N ALA A 204 10.93 10.03 -3.79
CA ALA A 204 11.82 9.08 -3.12
C ALA A 204 11.12 7.74 -2.85
N GLY A 205 9.84 7.75 -2.45
CA GLY A 205 9.04 6.55 -2.23
C GLY A 205 8.93 5.68 -3.49
N ARG A 206 8.72 6.27 -4.68
CA ARG A 206 8.72 5.52 -5.94
C ARG A 206 10.04 4.80 -6.16
N TYR A 207 11.16 5.49 -5.93
CA TYR A 207 12.48 4.90 -6.07
C TYR A 207 12.72 3.75 -5.08
N VAL A 208 12.33 3.92 -3.81
CA VAL A 208 12.39 2.84 -2.80
C VAL A 208 11.58 1.62 -3.26
N GLY A 209 10.36 1.84 -3.76
CA GLY A 209 9.51 0.74 -4.26
C GLY A 209 10.15 -0.05 -5.39
N ALA A 210 10.88 0.61 -6.31
CA ALA A 210 11.61 -0.04 -7.38
C ALA A 210 12.87 -0.80 -6.90
N VAL A 211 13.61 -0.24 -5.93
CA VAL A 211 14.75 -0.91 -5.29
C VAL A 211 14.28 -2.17 -4.57
N GLU A 212 13.19 -2.07 -3.82
CA GLU A 212 12.59 -3.20 -3.11
C GLU A 212 12.08 -4.28 -4.07
N PHE A 213 11.46 -3.87 -5.19
CA PHE A 213 11.09 -4.79 -6.26
C PHE A 213 12.31 -5.60 -6.74
N ALA A 214 13.43 -4.94 -7.03
CA ALA A 214 14.66 -5.61 -7.45
C ALA A 214 15.22 -6.56 -6.37
N ARG A 215 15.14 -6.19 -5.09
CA ARG A 215 15.54 -7.05 -3.98
C ARG A 215 14.67 -8.30 -3.88
N LEU A 216 13.37 -8.16 -4.04
CA LEU A 216 12.42 -9.28 -4.03
C LEU A 216 12.68 -10.29 -5.15
N GLN A 217 13.18 -9.84 -6.31
CA GLN A 217 13.51 -10.75 -7.41
C GLN A 217 14.53 -11.83 -7.03
N THR A 218 15.40 -11.58 -6.05
CA THR A 218 16.42 -12.55 -5.61
C THR A 218 15.94 -13.50 -4.52
N ILE A 219 14.68 -13.37 -4.06
CA ILE A 219 14.13 -14.14 -2.95
C ILE A 219 13.30 -15.32 -3.46
N PRO A 220 13.69 -16.59 -3.18
CA PRO A 220 12.96 -17.76 -3.68
C PRO A 220 11.50 -17.84 -3.22
N ALA A 221 11.21 -17.37 -2.00
CA ALA A 221 9.83 -17.33 -1.49
C ALA A 221 8.94 -16.38 -2.29
N PHE A 222 9.46 -15.21 -2.69
CA PHE A 222 8.77 -14.25 -3.55
C PHE A 222 8.52 -14.86 -4.94
N GLN A 223 9.54 -15.44 -5.57
CA GLN A 223 9.39 -16.07 -6.90
C GLN A 223 8.32 -17.18 -6.93
N LYS A 224 8.28 -18.01 -5.89
CA LYS A 224 7.25 -19.05 -5.74
C LYS A 224 5.85 -18.47 -5.58
N SER A 225 5.71 -17.41 -4.80
CA SER A 225 4.44 -16.70 -4.61
C SER A 225 4.00 -16.03 -5.92
N LEU A 226 4.91 -15.32 -6.60
CA LEU A 226 4.64 -14.65 -7.87
C LEU A 226 4.19 -15.60 -8.98
N ALA A 227 4.76 -16.81 -9.06
CA ALA A 227 4.34 -17.81 -10.03
C ALA A 227 2.86 -18.18 -9.87
N LYS A 228 2.40 -18.39 -8.63
CA LYS A 228 0.98 -18.66 -8.33
C LYS A 228 0.08 -17.43 -8.52
N VAL A 229 0.56 -16.24 -8.17
CA VAL A 229 -0.15 -14.97 -8.47
C VAL A 229 -0.38 -14.85 -9.99
N ARG A 230 0.60 -15.22 -10.81
CA ARG A 230 0.46 -15.26 -12.27
C ARG A 230 -0.59 -16.28 -12.71
N GLU A 231 -0.64 -17.46 -12.10
CA GLU A 231 -1.70 -18.44 -12.39
C GLU A 231 -3.08 -17.89 -12.03
N GLU A 232 -3.26 -17.37 -10.81
CA GLU A 232 -4.54 -16.85 -10.32
C GLU A 232 -5.09 -15.68 -11.14
N LEU A 233 -4.23 -14.72 -11.50
CA LEU A 233 -4.62 -13.52 -12.22
C LEU A 233 -4.91 -13.77 -13.71
N ASN A 234 -4.44 -14.90 -14.26
CA ASN A 234 -4.68 -15.30 -15.64
C ASN A 234 -5.69 -16.46 -15.78
N ASP A 235 -6.26 -16.96 -14.67
CA ASP A 235 -7.36 -17.92 -14.70
C ASP A 235 -8.61 -17.29 -15.31
N LYS A 236 -9.21 -17.96 -16.30
CA LYS A 236 -10.42 -17.51 -17.01
C LYS A 236 -11.60 -17.23 -16.08
N ASN A 237 -11.71 -17.94 -14.96
CA ASN A 237 -12.79 -17.76 -13.98
C ASN A 237 -12.61 -16.50 -13.12
N ASN A 238 -11.40 -15.94 -13.11
CA ASN A 238 -11.02 -14.76 -12.34
C ASN A 238 -11.00 -13.49 -13.19
N LEU A 239 -10.95 -13.57 -14.51
CA LEU A 239 -10.93 -12.39 -15.39
C LEU A 239 -12.20 -11.56 -15.23
N LEU A 240 -12.03 -10.24 -15.21
CA LEU A 240 -13.14 -9.29 -15.27
C LEU A 240 -13.53 -9.00 -16.72
N SER A 241 -14.75 -8.52 -16.94
CA SER A 241 -15.17 -8.10 -18.26
C SER A 241 -14.46 -6.80 -18.66
N LYS A 242 -14.33 -6.54 -19.96
CA LYS A 242 -13.72 -5.28 -20.45
C LYS A 242 -14.50 -4.03 -19.98
N GLU A 243 -15.79 -4.17 -19.69
CA GLU A 243 -16.64 -3.08 -19.20
C GLU A 243 -16.32 -2.71 -17.75
N ASP A 244 -15.75 -3.65 -16.99
CA ASP A 244 -15.32 -3.45 -15.60
C ASP A 244 -13.91 -2.85 -15.50
N HIS A 245 -13.20 -2.70 -16.63
CA HIS A 245 -11.89 -2.05 -16.65
C HIS A 245 -12.05 -0.52 -16.45
N PRO A 246 -11.10 0.15 -15.78
CA PRO A 246 -11.17 1.60 -15.61
C PRO A 246 -11.18 2.28 -16.98
N LYS A 247 -12.15 3.18 -17.19
CA LYS A 247 -12.19 4.04 -18.36
C LYS A 247 -11.03 5.04 -18.27
N LEU A 248 -10.01 4.82 -19.07
CA LEU A 248 -8.88 5.74 -19.19
C LEU A 248 -9.33 6.89 -20.08
N ASN A 249 -9.68 8.02 -19.47
CA ASN A 249 -9.77 9.27 -20.21
C ASN A 249 -8.32 9.72 -20.48
N TYR A 250 -7.94 9.67 -21.75
CA TYR A 250 -6.71 10.28 -22.27
C TYR A 250 -7.06 11.65 -22.85
#